data_AF-A0A816QTP8-F1
#
_entry.id   AF-A0A816QTP8-F1
#
_cell.length_a   1.000
_cell.length_b   1.000
_cell.length_c   1.000
_cell.angle_alpha   90.00
_cell.angle_beta   90.00
_cell.angle_gamma   90.00
#
_symmetry.space_group_name_H-M   'P 1'
#
loop_
_entity.id
_entity.type
_entity.pdbx_description
1 polymer ?
#
loop_
_entity_poly.entity_id
_entity_poly.type
_entity_poly.pdbx_seq_one_letter_code
_entity_poly.pdbx_strand_id
1 'polypeptide(L)'
;MLIGEDGYNPDDALRNRSLGLSGTLFTAGEDRAITAWDTNRGKLAYSIQDAHPARIKGVVTLTKNDSDGASEDPYLVASASSDGIIRVWDMRMAAKENAKPLAETNTKSRLTCLAGSALKSMRRPQIGNQKAQKLEEGLNTE
;
A
#
# COMPACT_ATOMS: atom_id res chain seq x y z
N MET A 1 -36.44 33.20 -18.31
CA MET A 1 -35.16 33.18 -19.04
C MET A 1 -34.33 34.32 -18.50
N LEU A 2 -33.55 34.04 -17.45
CA LEU A 2 -32.56 34.94 -16.88
C LEU A 2 -31.32 34.07 -16.67
N ILE A 3 -30.27 34.36 -17.43
CA ILE A 3 -28.94 33.79 -17.28
C ILE A 3 -28.31 34.58 -16.13
N GLY A 4 -28.28 33.97 -14.94
CA GLY A 4 -27.55 34.49 -13.80
C GLY A 4 -26.07 34.17 -13.98
N GLU A 5 -25.23 35.19 -13.91
CA GLU A 5 -23.79 35.02 -13.74
C GLU A 5 -23.54 34.47 -12.34
N ASP A 6 -23.41 33.16 -12.21
CA ASP A 6 -22.94 32.55 -10.98
C ASP A 6 -21.43 32.80 -10.86
N GLY A 7 -21.11 33.81 -10.04
CA GLY A 7 -19.76 34.26 -9.76
C GLY A 7 -18.86 33.12 -9.31
N TYR A 8 -17.81 32.89 -10.09
CA TYR A 8 -16.66 32.09 -9.68
C TYR A 8 -16.00 32.75 -8.46
N ASN A 9 -16.17 32.15 -7.29
CA ASN A 9 -15.52 32.59 -6.06
C ASN A 9 -14.14 31.92 -5.93
N PRO A 10 -13.02 32.67 -5.96
CA PRO A 10 -11.68 32.10 -5.84
C PRO A 10 -11.43 31.39 -4.48
N ASP A 11 -12.26 31.63 -3.47
CA ASP A 11 -12.16 30.95 -2.17
C ASP A 11 -12.73 29.51 -2.18
N ASP A 12 -13.59 29.15 -3.15
CA ASP A 12 -14.05 27.76 -3.32
C ASP A 12 -12.92 26.82 -3.80
N ALA A 13 -11.89 27.37 -4.45
CA ALA A 13 -10.67 26.63 -4.79
C ALA A 13 -9.83 26.29 -3.54
N LEU A 14 -10.02 26.97 -2.41
CA LEU A 14 -9.25 26.76 -1.17
C LEU A 14 -9.92 25.76 -0.21
N ARG A 15 -11.20 25.43 -0.41
CA ARG A 15 -11.88 24.38 0.36
C ARG A 15 -11.58 22.98 -0.16
N ASN A 16 -11.24 22.86 -1.44
CA ASN A 16 -10.55 21.69 -1.98
C ASN A 16 -9.03 21.84 -1.80
N ARG A 17 -8.59 21.99 -0.54
CA ARG A 17 -7.27 21.50 -0.14
C ARG A 17 -7.30 19.99 -0.31
N SER A 18 -7.13 19.55 -1.56
CA SER A 18 -6.68 18.21 -1.87
C SER A 18 -5.45 18.01 -0.99
N LEU A 19 -5.63 17.19 0.05
CA LEU A 19 -4.54 16.61 0.83
C LEU A 19 -3.44 16.29 -0.17
N GLY A 20 -2.20 16.68 0.11
CA GLY A 20 -1.07 16.45 -0.78
C GLY A 20 -0.90 14.96 -1.05
N LEU A 21 -1.65 14.45 -2.03
CA LEU A 21 -1.65 13.10 -2.55
C LEU A 21 -0.39 13.04 -3.41
N SER A 22 0.75 12.90 -2.75
CA SER A 22 2.01 12.61 -3.41
C SER A 22 1.92 11.19 -3.97
N GLY A 23 1.17 11.00 -5.04
CA GLY A 23 0.86 9.71 -5.61
C GLY A 23 2.05 9.16 -6.38
N THR A 24 2.41 7.91 -6.10
CA THR A 24 3.24 7.13 -7.02
C THR A 24 2.33 6.14 -7.73
N LEU A 25 2.32 6.16 -9.06
CA LEU A 25 1.59 5.19 -9.87
C LEU A 25 2.55 4.08 -10.31
N PHE A 26 2.11 2.83 -10.19
CA PHE A 26 2.85 1.67 -10.68
C PHE A 26 2.18 1.08 -11.91
N THR A 27 2.98 0.79 -12.92
CA THR A 27 2.56 0.12 -14.14
C THR A 27 3.48 -1.07 -14.41
N ALA A 28 2.91 -2.16 -14.91
CA ALA A 28 3.66 -3.34 -15.32
C ALA A 28 2.89 -4.11 -16.40
N GLY A 29 3.60 -4.75 -17.34
CA GLY A 29 2.94 -5.45 -18.43
C GLY A 29 3.85 -6.33 -19.27
N GLU A 30 3.73 -6.22 -20.60
CA GLU A 30 4.43 -7.06 -21.58
C GLU A 30 5.93 -6.75 -21.68
N ASP A 31 6.32 -5.53 -21.32
CA ASP A 31 7.70 -5.07 -21.19
C ASP A 31 8.47 -5.72 -20.03
N ARG A 32 7.77 -6.50 -19.20
CA ARG A 32 8.31 -7.28 -18.07
C ARG A 32 8.99 -6.42 -16.99
N ALA A 33 8.78 -5.11 -17.06
CA ALA A 33 9.30 -4.13 -16.14
C ALA A 33 8.22 -3.66 -15.17
N ILE A 34 8.65 -3.17 -14.01
CA ILE A 34 7.78 -2.45 -13.08
C ILE A 34 8.23 -1.01 -13.08
N THR A 35 7.36 -0.12 -13.56
CA THR A 35 7.68 1.30 -13.70
C THR A 35 6.88 2.11 -12.69
N ALA A 36 7.58 2.99 -11.98
CA ALA A 36 7.02 3.93 -11.03
C ALA A 36 6.99 5.33 -11.63
N TRP A 37 5.85 6.01 -11.50
CA TRP A 37 5.62 7.35 -12.01
C TRP A 37 5.27 8.30 -10.87
N ASP A 38 5.92 9.45 -10.82
CA ASP A 38 5.51 10.56 -9.94
C ASP A 38 4.31 11.26 -10.58
N THR A 39 3.13 11.12 -9.98
CA THR A 39 1.89 11.68 -10.54
C THR A 39 1.81 13.19 -10.39
N ASN A 40 2.58 13.79 -9.48
CA ASN A 40 2.60 15.25 -9.30
C ASN A 40 3.41 15.92 -10.41
N ARG A 41 4.52 15.28 -10.79
CA ARG A 41 5.42 15.78 -11.84
C ARG A 41 5.08 15.24 -13.23
N GLY A 42 4.26 14.20 -13.30
CA GLY A 42 3.96 13.49 -14.55
C GLY A 42 5.21 12.86 -15.18
N LYS A 43 6.18 12.45 -14.36
CA LYS A 43 7.48 11.96 -14.81
C LYS A 43 7.76 10.57 -14.29
N LEU A 44 8.56 9.82 -15.04
CA LEU A 44 9.12 8.56 -14.60
C LEU A 44 10.00 8.81 -13.37
N ALA A 45 9.71 8.12 -12.27
CA ALA A 45 10.51 8.18 -11.05
C ALA A 45 11.68 7.20 -11.16
N TYR A 46 11.38 5.93 -11.41
CA TYR A 46 12.35 4.87 -11.65
C TYR A 46 11.64 3.65 -12.27
N SER A 47 12.41 2.67 -12.73
CA SER A 47 11.89 1.42 -13.29
C SER A 47 12.78 0.24 -12.90
N ILE A 48 12.17 -0.87 -12.51
CA ILE A 48 12.85 -2.15 -12.35
C ILE A 48 12.78 -2.86 -13.70
N GLN A 49 13.86 -2.81 -14.46
CA GLN A 49 13.98 -3.57 -15.70
C GLN A 49 14.19 -5.06 -15.41
N ASP A 50 13.70 -5.91 -16.32
CA ASP A 50 13.76 -7.37 -16.19
C ASP A 50 13.23 -7.88 -14.83
N ALA A 51 12.23 -7.18 -14.28
CA ALA A 51 11.59 -7.56 -13.02
C ALA A 51 11.04 -8.98 -13.07
N HIS A 52 10.62 -9.44 -14.26
CA HIS A 52 10.27 -10.82 -14.55
C HIS A 52 10.83 -11.30 -15.90
N PRO A 53 11.12 -12.60 -16.07
CA PRO A 53 11.48 -13.18 -17.37
C PRO A 53 10.31 -13.25 -18.37
N ALA A 54 9.08 -13.05 -17.91
CA ALA A 54 7.86 -13.05 -18.71
C ALA A 54 6.97 -11.86 -18.38
N ARG A 55 5.91 -11.65 -19.19
CA ARG A 55 4.95 -10.57 -18.99
C ARG A 55 4.31 -10.58 -17.61
N ILE A 56 4.18 -9.40 -17.03
CA ILE A 56 3.51 -9.18 -15.75
C ILE A 56 2.00 -9.05 -16.00
N LYS A 57 1.22 -9.71 -15.15
CA LYS A 57 -0.24 -9.82 -15.23
C LYS A 57 -0.99 -8.97 -14.22
N GLY A 58 -0.30 -8.53 -13.19
CA GLY A 58 -0.85 -7.59 -12.23
C GLY A 58 0.22 -7.10 -11.29
N VAL A 59 0.01 -5.88 -10.80
CA VAL A 59 0.84 -5.22 -9.80
C VAL A 59 -0.08 -4.68 -8.72
N VAL A 60 0.30 -4.86 -7.46
CA VAL A 60 -0.49 -4.43 -6.30
C VAL A 60 0.42 -3.72 -5.31
N THR A 61 -0.01 -2.56 -4.83
CA THR A 61 0.65 -1.83 -3.75
C THR A 61 0.11 -2.30 -2.41
N LEU A 62 1.00 -2.66 -1.49
CA LEU A 62 0.65 -3.20 -0.16
C LEU A 62 0.90 -2.18 0.97
N THR A 63 0.93 -0.90 0.64
CA THR A 63 1.23 0.17 1.60
C THR A 63 0.04 0.44 2.51
N LYS A 64 0.29 0.79 3.77
CA LYS A 64 -0.76 1.33 4.62
C LYS A 64 -1.05 2.76 4.19
N ASN A 65 -2.32 3.03 3.87
CA ASN A 65 -2.85 4.39 3.88
C ASN A 65 -2.99 4.82 5.34
N ASP A 66 -1.89 5.19 5.99
CA ASP A 66 -2.02 5.95 7.23
C ASP A 66 -2.30 7.40 6.87
N SER A 67 -3.53 7.82 7.14
CA SER A 67 -3.99 9.20 7.12
C SER A 67 -3.27 10.08 8.15
N ASP A 68 -2.34 9.52 8.91
CA ASP A 68 -1.61 10.16 10.00
C ASP A 68 -0.14 10.38 9.59
N GLY A 69 0.08 11.19 8.55
CA GLY A 69 1.27 12.00 8.22
C GLY A 69 2.72 11.52 8.42
N ALA A 70 2.99 10.31 8.92
CA ALA A 70 4.26 9.97 9.54
C ALA A 70 4.57 8.46 9.53
N SER A 71 4.04 7.69 8.57
CA SER A 71 4.40 6.28 8.49
C SER A 71 5.63 6.07 7.61
N GLU A 72 6.76 5.69 8.23
CA GLU A 72 7.93 5.09 7.57
C GLU A 72 7.67 3.62 7.13
N ASP A 73 6.40 3.22 7.00
CA ASP A 73 6.04 1.87 6.58
C ASP A 73 6.67 1.55 5.20
N PRO A 74 7.17 0.32 5.01
CA PRO A 74 7.79 -0.09 3.76
C PRO A 74 6.81 0.06 2.58
N TYR A 75 7.24 0.75 1.53
CA TYR A 75 6.48 0.87 0.31
C TYR A 75 6.61 -0.45 -0.48
N LEU A 76 5.75 -1.41 -0.15
CA LEU A 76 5.78 -2.74 -0.74
C LEU A 76 4.93 -2.82 -2.01
N VAL A 77 5.49 -3.44 -3.04
CA VAL A 77 4.80 -3.74 -4.30
C VAL A 77 4.90 -5.24 -4.57
N ALA A 78 3.78 -5.86 -4.93
CA ALA A 78 3.74 -7.24 -5.39
C ALA A 78 3.46 -7.28 -6.90
N SER A 79 4.16 -8.15 -7.61
CA SER A 79 3.96 -8.41 -9.05
C SER A 79 3.73 -9.89 -9.29
N ALA A 80 2.80 -10.21 -10.19
CA ALA A 80 2.51 -11.58 -10.63
C ALA A 80 2.76 -11.71 -12.12
N SER A 81 3.46 -12.77 -12.53
CA SER A 81 3.88 -12.93 -13.93
C SER A 81 3.41 -14.25 -14.54
N SER A 82 3.39 -14.27 -15.87
CA SER A 82 3.13 -15.47 -16.67
C SER A 82 4.20 -16.56 -16.53
N ASP A 83 5.33 -16.25 -15.89
CA ASP A 83 6.35 -17.24 -15.49
C ASP A 83 5.91 -18.14 -14.32
N GLY A 84 4.77 -17.81 -13.68
CA GLY A 84 4.24 -18.52 -12.52
C GLY A 84 4.86 -18.09 -11.20
N ILE A 85 5.49 -16.93 -11.17
CA ILE A 85 6.19 -16.40 -10.02
C ILE A 85 5.50 -15.11 -9.56
N ILE A 86 5.32 -14.99 -8.25
CA ILE A 86 4.96 -13.74 -7.59
C ILE A 86 6.19 -13.20 -6.88
N ARG A 87 6.51 -11.94 -7.12
CA ARG A 87 7.62 -11.23 -6.47
C ARG A 87 7.10 -10.09 -5.62
N VAL A 88 7.78 -9.83 -4.51
CA VAL A 88 7.53 -8.68 -3.63
C VAL A 88 8.77 -7.81 -3.60
N TRP A 89 8.58 -6.50 -3.72
CA TRP A 89 9.63 -5.50 -3.85
C TRP A 89 9.49 -4.47 -2.74
N ASP A 90 10.60 -4.06 -2.12
CA ASP A 90 10.66 -2.83 -1.33
C ASP A 90 11.08 -1.69 -2.26
N MET A 91 10.16 -0.77 -2.51
CA MET A 91 10.40 0.30 -3.47
C MET A 91 11.44 1.32 -2.98
N ARG A 92 11.71 1.38 -1.68
CA ARG A 92 12.79 2.20 -1.12
C ARG A 92 14.17 1.63 -1.48
N MET A 93 14.23 0.32 -1.70
CA MET A 93 15.45 -0.38 -2.14
C MET A 93 15.53 -0.51 -3.66
N ALA A 94 14.38 -0.48 -4.35
CA ALA A 94 14.30 -0.65 -5.79
C ALA A 94 14.90 0.50 -6.62
N ALA A 95 15.12 1.67 -6.03
CA ALA A 95 15.80 2.78 -6.69
C ALA A 95 17.31 2.53 -6.88
N LYS A 96 17.87 1.46 -6.30
CA LYS A 96 19.28 1.09 -6.44
C LYS A 96 19.48 0.25 -7.71
N GLU A 97 20.62 0.41 -8.37
CA GLU A 97 21.01 -0.45 -9.50
C GLU A 97 20.98 -1.92 -9.07
N ASN A 98 20.29 -2.77 -9.85
CA ASN A 98 19.97 -4.18 -9.53
C ASN A 98 19.01 -4.39 -8.35
N ALA A 99 17.82 -3.81 -8.43
CA ALA A 99 16.72 -4.10 -7.51
C ALA A 99 16.45 -5.61 -7.44
N LYS A 100 16.54 -6.18 -6.24
CA LYS A 100 16.21 -7.58 -5.97
C LYS A 100 14.85 -7.68 -5.29
N PRO A 101 14.06 -8.71 -5.59
CA PRO A 101 12.83 -8.95 -4.86
C PRO A 101 13.17 -9.30 -3.40
N LEU A 102 12.39 -8.77 -2.46
CA LEU A 102 12.44 -9.16 -1.04
C LEU A 102 12.00 -10.60 -0.84
N ALA A 103 11.01 -11.02 -1.63
CA ALA A 103 10.45 -12.36 -1.56
C ALA A 103 10.00 -12.79 -2.96
N GLU A 104 10.08 -14.09 -3.19
CA GLU A 104 9.64 -14.75 -4.41
C GLU A 104 8.88 -16.03 -4.05
N THR A 105 7.78 -16.31 -4.74
CA THR A 105 7.08 -17.58 -4.62
C THR A 105 6.66 -18.10 -5.98
N ASN A 106 6.89 -19.40 -6.21
CA ASN A 106 6.53 -20.07 -7.46
C ASN A 106 5.23 -20.87 -7.25
N THR A 107 4.22 -20.51 -8.02
CA THR A 107 2.88 -21.13 -7.97
C THR A 107 2.77 -22.37 -8.84
N LYS A 108 3.81 -22.69 -9.62
CA LYS A 108 3.88 -23.77 -10.61
C LYS A 108 2.79 -23.68 -11.69
N SER A 109 2.20 -22.50 -11.88
CA SER A 109 1.09 -22.26 -12.79
C SER A 109 1.20 -20.88 -13.42
N ARG A 110 0.76 -20.74 -14.68
CA ARG A 110 0.73 -19.43 -15.35
C ARG A 110 -0.28 -18.51 -14.69
N LEU A 111 0.17 -17.40 -14.12
CA LEU A 111 -0.73 -16.41 -13.52
C LEU A 111 -1.43 -15.60 -14.62
N THR A 112 -2.68 -15.21 -14.37
CA THR A 112 -3.53 -14.47 -15.31
C THR A 112 -3.94 -13.10 -14.79
N CYS A 113 -4.02 -12.94 -13.47
CA CYS A 113 -4.31 -11.69 -12.77
C CYS A 113 -3.70 -11.71 -11.36
N LEU A 114 -3.66 -10.55 -10.72
CA LEU A 114 -3.33 -10.39 -9.31
C LEU A 114 -4.23 -9.32 -8.73
N ALA A 115 -4.82 -9.62 -7.57
CA ALA A 115 -5.59 -8.66 -6.78
C ALA A 115 -5.18 -8.83 -5.32
N GLY A 116 -5.10 -7.71 -4.60
CA GLY A 116 -4.74 -7.71 -3.20
C GLY A 116 -4.88 -6.31 -2.62
N SER A 117 -4.86 -6.24 -1.30
CA SER A 117 -4.88 -4.99 -0.55
C SER A 117 -4.10 -5.17 0.74
N ALA A 118 -3.61 -4.06 1.28
CA ALA A 118 -3.01 -4.06 2.61
C ALA A 118 -4.12 -4.31 3.65
N LEU A 119 -3.95 -5.34 4.49
CA LEU A 119 -4.82 -5.50 5.65
C LEU A 119 -4.50 -4.41 6.67
N LYS A 120 -5.52 -3.64 7.05
CA LYS A 120 -5.41 -2.78 8.23
C LYS A 120 -5.28 -3.71 9.43
N SER A 121 -4.16 -3.63 10.14
CA SER A 121 -3.96 -4.36 11.38
C SER A 121 -5.06 -3.94 12.36
N MET A 122 -6.10 -4.77 12.50
CA MET A 122 -7.06 -4.61 13.59
C MET A 122 -6.29 -4.86 14.87
N ARG A 123 -6.16 -3.83 15.72
CA ARG A 123 -5.56 -3.97 17.05
C ARG A 123 -6.25 -5.16 17.71
N ARG A 124 -5.49 -6.18 18.13
CA ARG A 124 -6.02 -7.26 18.98
C ARG A 124 -6.72 -6.60 20.17
N PRO A 125 -7.96 -6.97 20.52
CA PRO A 125 -8.54 -6.57 21.79
C PRO A 125 -7.58 -7.01 22.90
N GLN A 126 -7.07 -6.05 23.66
CA GLN A 126 -6.35 -6.36 24.89
C GLN A 126 -7.39 -6.93 25.84
N ILE A 127 -7.45 -8.26 25.97
CA ILE A 127 -8.20 -8.91 27.04
C ILE A 127 -7.48 -8.53 28.34
N GLY A 128 -8.00 -7.49 28.99
CA GLY A 128 -7.51 -7.03 30.28
C GLY A 128 -7.60 -8.15 31.29
N ASN A 129 -6.44 -8.53 31.84
CA ASN A 129 -6.32 -9.46 32.95
C ASN A 129 -6.97 -8.81 34.18
N GLN A 130 -8.21 -9.17 34.51
CA GLN A 130 -8.83 -8.73 35.76
C GLN A 130 -8.10 -9.39 36.92
N LYS A 131 -7.42 -8.56 37.73
CA LYS A 131 -6.83 -8.96 39.01
C LYS A 131 -7.90 -9.67 39.85
N ALA A 132 -7.61 -10.90 40.25
CA ALA A 132 -8.27 -11.56 41.36
C ALA A 132 -8.04 -10.71 42.63
N GLN A 133 -9.12 -10.15 43.18
CA GLN A 133 -9.13 -9.61 44.54
C GLN A 133 -10.49 -9.90 45.19
N LYS A 134 -10.38 -10.57 46.35
CA LYS A 134 -11.35 -10.71 47.45
C LYS A 134 -12.56 -11.65 47.27
N LEU A 135 -12.41 -12.86 47.80
CA LEU A 135 -13.35 -13.47 48.74
C LEU A 135 -12.54 -14.31 49.75
N GLU A 136 -12.08 -13.67 50.82
CA GLU A 136 -11.96 -14.33 52.13
C GLU A 136 -12.62 -13.38 53.13
N GLU A 137 -13.90 -13.65 53.39
CA GLU A 137 -14.58 -13.16 54.58
C GLU A 137 -14.88 -14.37 55.47
N GLY A 138 -14.41 -14.29 56.71
CA GLY A 138 -15.14 -14.82 57.86
C GLY A 138 -14.74 -16.20 58.38
N LEU A 139 -13.82 -16.23 59.34
CA LEU A 139 -14.08 -16.96 60.59
C LEU A 139 -13.27 -16.33 61.75
N ASN A 140 -13.88 -15.39 62.47
CA ASN A 140 -13.46 -14.95 63.79
C ASN A 140 -14.71 -14.91 64.69
N THR A 141 -14.86 -15.96 65.49
CA THR A 141 -15.71 -16.18 66.69
C THR A 141 -15.35 -17.62 67.08
N GLU A 142 -14.82 -17.97 68.25
CA GLU A 142 -14.84 -17.41 69.61
C GLU A 142 -13.44 -17.42 70.25
#